data_AF-Q07XD1-F1
#
_entry.id   AF-Q07XD1-F1
#
_cell.length_a   1.000
_cell.length_b   1.000
_cell.length_c   1.000
_cell.angle_alpha   90.00
_cell.angle_beta   90.00
_cell.angle_gamma   90.00
#
_symmetry.space_group_name_H-M   'P 1'
#
loop_
_entity.id
_entity.type
_entity.pdbx_description
1 polymer ?
#
loop_
_entity_poly.entity_id
_entity_poly.type
_entity_poly.pdbx_seq_one_letter_code
_entity_poly.pdbx_strand_id
1 'polypeptide(L)'
;MPRFITITAIAACYFVFAILLNSVGTVILQSINSFDISKTEASTLEGFKDLSIAFVSFFVASIIPRIGYKVALLIGLSIVTIACAITPMLGQFWVIKLLFMCIGVSFALVKISVYSVIGQLSDSIKAHSSLLNTIEGIFMLGSLSGYWLFSFYIHPDNDSSTHWLQVYYPLTAMVLVAMVLVFCSSMTKPSQQDTPPSIVDGFVDMIKMSIKPLVLIFVMSVFLYVLIEQGIGSWLPTFYNEVINLPSHISVQMASIFAASLAIGRLLAGQILKFINWHLFLNICLIGMALIIVFLLPLTGASSGEEIKSIVDAPLIAYLLPLIGLMMAPIYPVLNSVMLSSLARHKHAPMTGLIVVFSAFGGTTGSLITGYFFQEVGGKNAFYLALIPMVLLIISLYFFKQETQKSSVNKS
;
A
#
# COMPACT_ATOMS: atom_id res chain seq x y z
N MET A 1 -21.29 1.93 25.02
CA MET A 1 -20.63 3.22 24.71
C MET A 1 -19.11 3.12 24.51
N PRO A 2 -18.29 2.66 25.48
CA PRO A 2 -16.83 2.69 25.35
C PRO A 2 -16.29 1.82 24.20
N ARG A 3 -16.84 0.61 24.00
CA ARG A 3 -16.47 -0.28 22.89
C ARG A 3 -16.71 0.34 21.51
N PHE A 4 -17.85 1.02 21.33
CA PHE A 4 -18.21 1.66 20.06
C PHE A 4 -17.23 2.79 19.72
N ILE A 5 -16.93 3.66 20.70
CA ILE A 5 -15.96 4.76 20.53
C ILE A 5 -14.59 4.21 20.14
N THR A 6 -14.13 3.12 20.77
CA THR A 6 -12.84 2.50 20.41
C THR A 6 -12.84 1.96 18.98
N ILE A 7 -13.93 1.31 18.53
CA ILE A 7 -14.05 0.83 17.14
C ILE A 7 -14.04 2.01 16.16
N THR A 8 -14.82 3.06 16.43
CA THR A 8 -14.86 4.27 15.59
C THR A 8 -13.49 4.94 15.54
N ALA A 9 -12.75 4.99 16.66
CA ALA A 9 -11.41 5.56 16.71
C ALA A 9 -10.43 4.81 15.81
N ILE A 10 -10.36 3.47 15.93
CA ILE A 10 -9.45 2.67 15.09
C ILE A 10 -9.85 2.70 13.61
N ALA A 11 -11.16 2.75 13.31
CA ALA A 11 -11.68 2.91 11.96
C ALA A 11 -11.30 4.27 11.35
N ALA A 12 -11.45 5.35 12.11
CA ALA A 12 -11.07 6.70 11.67
C ALA A 12 -9.56 6.79 11.40
N CYS A 13 -8.72 6.22 12.28
CA CYS A 13 -7.28 6.10 12.03
C CYS A 13 -6.99 5.42 10.70
N TYR A 14 -7.57 4.22 10.46
CA TYR A 14 -7.31 3.48 9.23
C TYR A 14 -7.82 4.19 7.98
N PHE A 15 -8.97 4.85 8.06
CA PHE A 15 -9.53 5.63 6.96
C PHE A 15 -8.57 6.76 6.54
N VAL A 16 -8.09 7.56 7.49
CA VAL A 16 -7.20 8.70 7.21
C VAL A 16 -5.83 8.22 6.71
N PHE A 17 -5.25 7.20 7.35
CA PHE A 17 -3.98 6.64 6.89
C PHE A 17 -4.07 5.99 5.52
N ALA A 18 -5.23 5.42 5.15
CA ALA A 18 -5.43 4.90 3.81
C ALA A 18 -5.35 6.01 2.76
N ILE A 19 -5.94 7.18 3.01
CA ILE A 19 -5.83 8.34 2.12
C ILE A 19 -4.36 8.75 1.99
N LEU A 20 -3.67 8.94 3.11
CA LEU A 20 -2.29 9.41 3.13
C LEU A 20 -1.31 8.45 2.43
N LEU A 21 -1.40 7.15 2.72
CA LEU A 21 -0.49 6.14 2.14
C LEU A 21 -0.68 5.91 0.65
N ASN A 22 -1.94 5.97 0.19
CA ASN A 22 -2.26 5.69 -1.22
C ASN A 22 -2.25 6.98 -2.08
N SER A 23 -1.87 8.12 -1.49
CA SER A 23 -1.73 9.39 -2.21
C SER A 23 -0.42 9.54 -2.97
N VAL A 24 0.56 8.63 -2.82
CA VAL A 24 1.92 8.81 -3.38
C VAL A 24 1.88 9.08 -4.87
N GLY A 25 1.14 8.30 -5.67
CA GLY A 25 1.10 8.51 -7.12
C GLY A 25 0.52 9.86 -7.53
N THR A 26 -0.50 10.33 -6.80
CA THR A 26 -1.06 11.68 -6.98
C THR A 26 -0.02 12.75 -6.65
N VAL A 27 0.69 12.58 -5.55
CA VAL A 27 1.70 13.54 -5.10
C VAL A 27 2.94 13.51 -6.00
N ILE A 28 3.32 12.36 -6.58
CA ILE A 28 4.36 12.25 -7.61
C ILE A 28 3.98 13.12 -8.81
N LEU A 29 2.80 12.88 -9.40
CA LEU A 29 2.30 13.65 -10.54
C LEU A 29 2.32 15.15 -10.25
N GLN A 30 1.72 15.56 -9.13
CA GLN A 30 1.63 16.97 -8.77
C GLN A 30 3.01 17.58 -8.45
N SER A 31 3.92 16.83 -7.83
CA SER A 31 5.25 17.35 -7.52
C SER A 31 6.07 17.59 -8.78
N ILE A 32 6.00 16.68 -9.76
CA ILE A 32 6.65 16.86 -11.07
C ILE A 32 6.13 18.14 -11.74
N ASN A 33 4.80 18.33 -11.77
CA ASN A 33 4.19 19.46 -12.47
C ASN A 33 4.40 20.81 -11.75
N SER A 34 4.42 20.83 -10.42
CA SER A 34 4.44 22.09 -9.63
C SER A 34 5.81 22.48 -9.06
N PHE A 35 6.78 21.57 -8.96
CA PHE A 35 8.12 21.85 -8.42
C PHE A 35 9.27 21.66 -9.41
N ASP A 36 8.98 21.32 -10.68
CA ASP A 36 9.98 21.08 -11.73
C ASP A 36 11.05 20.05 -11.31
N ILE A 37 10.62 19.01 -10.60
CA ILE A 37 11.50 17.92 -10.16
C ILE A 37 11.51 16.80 -11.19
N SER A 38 12.64 16.10 -11.27
CA SER A 38 12.73 14.91 -12.13
C SER A 38 11.83 13.78 -11.62
N LYS A 39 11.36 12.92 -12.53
CA LYS A 39 10.61 11.70 -12.21
C LYS A 39 11.39 10.77 -11.29
N THR A 40 12.71 10.70 -11.47
CA THR A 40 13.60 9.93 -10.60
C THR A 40 13.70 10.52 -9.19
N GLU A 41 13.58 11.85 -9.04
CA GLU A 41 13.52 12.46 -7.72
C GLU A 41 12.15 12.26 -7.06
N ALA A 42 11.07 12.40 -7.84
CA ALA A 42 9.71 12.17 -7.39
C ALA A 42 9.48 10.72 -6.90
N SER A 43 10.08 9.72 -7.55
CA SER A 43 9.97 8.31 -7.13
C SER A 43 10.54 8.05 -5.73
N THR A 44 11.44 8.90 -5.22
CA THR A 44 12.00 8.75 -3.86
C THR A 44 10.95 8.88 -2.76
N LEU A 45 9.80 9.51 -3.03
CA LEU A 45 8.69 9.64 -2.08
C LEU A 45 8.20 8.27 -1.58
N GLU A 46 8.14 7.28 -2.46
CA GLU A 46 7.77 5.91 -2.11
C GLU A 46 8.77 5.32 -1.10
N GLY A 47 10.07 5.58 -1.32
CA GLY A 47 11.13 5.16 -0.40
C GLY A 47 11.03 5.80 0.99
N PHE A 48 10.77 7.12 1.06
CA PHE A 48 10.56 7.79 2.35
C PHE A 48 9.39 7.19 3.13
N LYS A 49 8.31 6.81 2.44
CA LYS A 49 7.16 6.13 3.04
C LYS A 49 7.48 4.69 3.46
N ASP A 50 7.90 3.86 2.52
CA ASP A 50 8.02 2.41 2.72
C ASP A 50 9.16 2.03 3.66
N LEU A 51 10.33 2.63 3.48
CA LEU A 51 11.50 2.32 4.29
C LEU A 51 11.30 2.78 5.74
N SER A 52 10.61 3.90 5.96
CA SER A 52 10.28 4.35 7.31
C SER A 52 9.26 3.44 8.00
N ILE A 53 8.26 2.92 7.27
CA ILE A 53 7.35 1.87 7.78
C ILE A 53 8.14 0.65 8.20
N ALA A 54 9.01 0.14 7.33
CA ALA A 54 9.79 -1.07 7.61
C ALA A 54 10.75 -0.89 8.80
N PHE A 55 11.48 0.22 8.82
CA PHE A 55 12.41 0.55 9.88
C PHE A 55 11.70 0.65 11.24
N VAL A 56 10.60 1.40 11.31
CA VAL A 56 9.88 1.62 12.58
C VAL A 56 9.14 0.37 13.04
N SER A 57 8.53 -0.40 12.12
CA SER A 57 7.79 -1.62 12.46
C SER A 57 8.64 -2.63 13.24
N PHE A 58 9.95 -2.67 12.98
CA PHE A 58 10.89 -3.55 13.67
C PHE A 58 11.00 -3.25 15.17
N PHE A 59 11.09 -1.97 15.55
CA PHE A 59 11.24 -1.56 16.95
C PHE A 59 9.90 -1.51 17.69
N VAL A 60 8.85 -1.13 16.97
CA VAL A 60 7.55 -0.80 17.55
C VAL A 60 6.86 -2.02 18.17
N ALA A 61 7.07 -3.22 17.63
CA ALA A 61 6.48 -4.45 18.17
C ALA A 61 6.91 -4.72 19.64
N SER A 62 8.14 -4.36 20.02
CA SER A 62 8.63 -4.54 21.39
C SER A 62 8.37 -3.35 22.31
N ILE A 63 8.21 -2.15 21.74
CA ILE A 63 8.00 -0.90 22.50
C ILE A 63 6.52 -0.71 22.88
N ILE A 64 5.59 -0.97 21.94
CA ILE A 64 4.17 -0.72 22.14
C ILE A 64 3.59 -1.38 23.39
N PRO A 65 3.89 -2.67 23.72
CA PRO A 65 3.39 -3.28 24.94
C PRO A 65 3.83 -2.54 26.22
N ARG A 66 4.98 -1.86 26.20
CA ARG A 66 5.50 -1.12 27.36
C ARG A 66 4.82 0.24 27.55
N ILE A 67 4.64 0.99 26.46
CA ILE A 67 4.06 2.34 26.49
C ILE A 67 2.52 2.34 26.46
N GLY A 68 1.92 1.31 25.87
CA GLY A 68 0.47 1.14 25.69
C GLY A 68 -0.04 1.61 24.32
N TYR A 69 -1.06 0.91 23.81
CA TYR A 69 -1.62 1.13 22.46
C TYR A 69 -2.17 2.55 22.25
N LYS A 70 -2.87 3.10 23.25
CA LYS A 70 -3.44 4.46 23.17
C LYS A 70 -2.36 5.53 23.01
N VAL A 71 -1.28 5.42 23.78
CA VAL A 71 -0.15 6.36 23.73
C VAL A 71 0.55 6.26 22.37
N ALA A 72 0.80 5.05 21.89
CA ALA A 72 1.41 4.83 20.58
C ALA A 72 0.57 5.44 19.44
N LEU A 73 -0.77 5.27 19.48
CA LEU A 73 -1.68 5.89 18.52
C LEU A 73 -1.63 7.42 18.58
N LEU A 74 -1.70 8.01 19.77
CA LEU A 74 -1.63 9.47 19.93
C LEU A 74 -0.31 10.06 19.44
N ILE A 75 0.82 9.37 19.69
CA ILE A 75 2.14 9.78 19.17
C ILE A 75 2.13 9.77 17.63
N GLY A 76 1.70 8.67 17.02
CA GLY A 76 1.63 8.58 15.55
C GLY A 76 0.71 9.63 14.94
N LEU A 77 -0.47 9.83 15.53
CA LEU A 77 -1.41 10.86 15.08
C LEU A 77 -0.82 12.28 15.25
N SER A 78 -0.04 12.53 16.31
CA SER A 78 0.57 13.84 16.54
C SER A 78 1.65 14.14 15.50
N ILE A 79 2.51 13.17 15.21
CA ILE A 79 3.56 13.28 14.18
C ILE A 79 2.93 13.62 12.83
N VAL A 80 1.92 12.85 12.40
CA VAL A 80 1.31 13.06 11.09
C VAL A 80 0.45 14.33 11.02
N THR A 81 -0.17 14.75 12.14
CA THR A 81 -0.90 16.03 12.22
C THR A 81 0.04 17.21 11.94
N ILE A 82 1.19 17.25 12.63
CA ILE A 82 2.17 18.32 12.47
C ILE A 82 2.71 18.32 11.04
N ALA A 83 3.05 17.14 10.49
CA ALA A 83 3.55 17.02 9.13
C ALA A 83 2.52 17.49 8.09
N CYS A 84 1.24 17.12 8.23
CA CYS A 84 0.18 17.58 7.33
C CYS A 84 -0.03 19.09 7.43
N ALA A 85 -0.02 19.67 8.64
CA ALA A 85 -0.23 21.10 8.83
C ALA A 85 0.91 21.95 8.24
N ILE A 86 2.16 21.50 8.36
CA ILE A 86 3.35 22.23 7.88
C ILE A 86 3.48 22.17 6.35
N THR A 87 3.10 21.04 5.74
CA THR A 87 3.24 20.81 4.28
C THR A 87 2.73 21.97 3.40
N PRO A 88 1.47 22.44 3.54
CA PRO A 88 0.96 23.54 2.74
C PRO A 88 1.56 24.90 3.08
N MET A 89 2.10 25.07 4.29
CA MET A 89 2.71 26.34 4.72
C MET A 89 4.07 26.56 4.08
N LEU A 90 4.87 25.50 3.96
CA LEU A 90 6.21 25.59 3.39
C LEU A 90 6.20 25.38 1.88
N GLY A 91 5.37 24.47 1.35
CA GLY A 91 5.19 24.27 -0.08
C GLY A 91 6.49 23.95 -0.83
N GLN A 92 7.33 23.06 -0.29
CA GLN A 92 8.60 22.66 -0.90
C GLN A 92 8.71 21.13 -0.97
N PHE A 93 9.36 20.62 -2.02
CA PHE A 93 9.44 19.19 -2.27
C PHE A 93 10.13 18.39 -1.15
N TRP A 94 11.17 18.94 -0.51
CA TRP A 94 11.83 18.25 0.61
C TRP A 94 10.91 18.09 1.82
N VAL A 95 9.94 19.00 2.02
CA VAL A 95 8.92 18.90 3.07
C VAL A 95 7.96 17.75 2.77
N ILE A 96 7.66 17.49 1.50
CA ILE A 96 6.86 16.34 1.06
C ILE A 96 7.61 15.02 1.34
N LYS A 97 8.92 14.97 1.12
CA LYS A 97 9.75 13.81 1.53
C LYS A 97 9.64 13.55 3.04
N LEU A 98 9.75 14.60 3.86
CA LEU A 98 9.56 14.49 5.31
C LEU A 98 8.14 14.06 5.67
N LEU A 99 7.11 14.59 5.00
CA LEU A 99 5.72 14.21 5.19
C LEU A 99 5.55 12.70 5.00
N PHE A 100 6.05 12.12 3.90
CA PHE A 100 5.92 10.67 3.64
C PHE A 100 6.68 9.81 4.64
N MET A 101 7.84 10.28 5.11
CA MET A 101 8.52 9.64 6.24
C MET A 101 7.70 9.69 7.53
N CYS A 102 7.12 10.84 7.86
CA CYS A 102 6.24 10.99 9.03
C CYS A 102 4.99 10.11 8.90
N ILE A 103 4.39 10.02 7.71
CA ILE A 103 3.27 9.11 7.42
C ILE A 103 3.70 7.66 7.69
N GLY A 104 4.86 7.24 7.18
CA GLY A 104 5.33 5.86 7.35
C GLY A 104 5.64 5.48 8.79
N VAL A 105 6.38 6.34 9.52
CA VAL A 105 6.63 6.20 10.97
C VAL A 105 5.30 6.07 11.74
N SER A 106 4.37 6.97 11.45
CA SER A 106 3.08 7.02 12.16
C SER A 106 2.20 5.82 11.84
N PHE A 107 2.20 5.36 10.59
CA PHE A 107 1.42 4.21 10.18
C PHE A 107 1.93 2.91 10.83
N ALA A 108 3.24 2.73 11.00
CA ALA A 108 3.78 1.58 11.71
C ALA A 108 3.26 1.52 13.16
N LEU A 109 3.25 2.66 13.87
CA LEU A 109 2.67 2.78 15.22
C LEU A 109 1.17 2.47 15.23
N VAL A 110 0.43 3.04 14.28
CA VAL A 110 -1.02 2.92 14.20
C VAL A 110 -1.44 1.49 13.85
N LYS A 111 -0.84 0.88 12.83
CA LYS A 111 -1.19 -0.47 12.36
C LYS A 111 -1.04 -1.52 13.45
N ILE A 112 0.12 -1.53 14.13
CA ILE A 112 0.40 -2.48 15.21
C ILE A 112 -0.56 -2.26 16.40
N SER A 113 -0.81 -0.99 16.74
CA SER A 113 -1.75 -0.66 17.83
C SER A 113 -3.18 -1.08 17.52
N VAL A 114 -3.67 -0.81 16.31
CA VAL A 114 -5.03 -1.16 15.89
C VAL A 114 -5.23 -2.67 15.87
N TYR A 115 -4.31 -3.43 15.27
CA TYR A 115 -4.43 -4.91 15.26
C TYR A 115 -4.44 -5.49 16.67
N SER A 116 -3.64 -4.94 17.58
CA SER A 116 -3.65 -5.35 18.99
C SER A 116 -4.97 -5.01 19.69
N VAL A 117 -5.50 -3.80 19.46
CA VAL A 117 -6.79 -3.36 20.01
C VAL A 117 -7.95 -4.20 19.46
N ILE A 118 -7.93 -4.58 18.17
CA ILE A 118 -8.91 -5.53 17.60
C ILE A 118 -8.87 -6.86 18.35
N GLY A 119 -7.68 -7.35 18.72
CA GLY A 119 -7.49 -8.51 19.59
C GLY A 119 -8.18 -8.35 20.95
N GLN A 120 -8.02 -7.19 21.61
CA GLN A 120 -8.66 -6.88 22.89
C GLN A 120 -10.18 -6.77 22.81
N LEU A 121 -10.72 -6.32 21.66
CA LEU A 121 -12.14 -6.11 21.46
C LEU A 121 -12.88 -7.38 20.99
N SER A 122 -12.19 -8.50 20.82
CA SER A 122 -12.71 -9.69 20.17
C SER A 122 -12.62 -10.93 21.07
N ASP A 123 -13.78 -11.39 21.55
CA ASP A 123 -13.87 -12.54 22.46
C ASP A 123 -13.82 -13.90 21.76
N SER A 124 -13.81 -13.91 20.41
CA SER A 124 -13.75 -15.13 19.61
C SER A 124 -13.02 -14.90 18.28
N ILE A 125 -12.53 -15.98 17.67
CA ILE A 125 -11.89 -15.95 16.35
C ILE A 125 -12.83 -15.34 15.30
N LYS A 126 -14.13 -15.68 15.34
CA LYS A 126 -15.12 -15.15 14.40
C LYS A 126 -15.30 -13.64 14.56
N ALA A 127 -15.39 -13.15 15.80
CA ALA A 127 -15.49 -11.72 16.08
C ALA A 127 -14.23 -10.97 15.65
N HIS A 128 -13.05 -11.54 15.92
CA HIS A 128 -11.76 -10.98 15.53
C HIS A 128 -11.65 -10.80 14.02
N SER A 129 -11.87 -11.89 13.27
CA SER A 129 -11.83 -11.86 11.81
C SER A 129 -12.86 -10.91 11.21
N SER A 130 -14.07 -10.85 11.78
CA SER A 130 -15.12 -9.93 11.31
C SER A 130 -14.74 -8.46 11.53
N LEU A 131 -14.22 -8.11 12.71
CA LEU A 131 -13.81 -6.74 13.02
C LEU A 131 -12.61 -6.33 12.18
N LEU A 132 -11.59 -7.20 12.08
CA LEU A 132 -10.43 -6.96 11.22
C LEU A 132 -10.84 -6.70 9.77
N ASN A 133 -11.68 -7.55 9.18
CA ASN A 133 -12.17 -7.35 7.82
C ASN A 133 -12.97 -6.05 7.65
N THR A 134 -13.73 -5.64 8.67
CA THR A 134 -14.46 -4.36 8.64
C THR A 134 -13.49 -3.18 8.61
N ILE A 135 -12.48 -3.19 9.47
CA ILE A 135 -11.47 -2.13 9.55
C ILE A 135 -10.63 -2.07 8.26
N GLU A 136 -10.23 -3.22 7.71
CA GLU A 136 -9.55 -3.29 6.41
C GLU A 136 -10.46 -2.82 5.26
N GLY A 137 -11.75 -3.12 5.30
CA GLY A 137 -12.72 -2.57 4.33
C GLY A 137 -12.80 -1.04 4.38
N ILE A 138 -12.78 -0.45 5.59
CA ILE A 138 -12.75 1.00 5.78
C ILE A 138 -11.43 1.59 5.25
N PHE A 139 -10.31 0.90 5.41
CA PHE A 139 -9.04 1.29 4.78
C PHE A 139 -9.17 1.35 3.25
N MET A 140 -9.82 0.36 2.62
CA MET A 140 -10.03 0.39 1.17
C MET A 140 -10.91 1.58 0.73
N LEU A 141 -11.96 1.89 1.48
CA LEU A 141 -12.80 3.07 1.23
C LEU A 141 -12.02 4.37 1.38
N GLY A 142 -11.15 4.46 2.40
CA GLY A 142 -10.25 5.60 2.58
C GLY A 142 -9.33 5.79 1.37
N SER A 143 -8.66 4.72 0.92
CA SER A 143 -7.81 4.75 -0.28
C SER A 143 -8.56 5.28 -1.51
N LEU A 144 -9.77 4.78 -1.77
CA LEU A 144 -10.60 5.24 -2.88
C LEU A 144 -10.97 6.72 -2.75
N SER A 145 -11.46 7.13 -1.57
CA SER A 145 -11.88 8.51 -1.31
C SER A 145 -10.72 9.51 -1.44
N GLY A 146 -9.48 9.06 -1.17
CA GLY A 146 -8.28 9.87 -1.27
C GLY A 146 -8.07 10.45 -2.66
N TYR A 147 -8.22 9.64 -3.73
CA TYR A 147 -8.08 10.12 -5.10
C TYR A 147 -9.05 11.26 -5.42
N TRP A 148 -10.31 11.12 -5.02
CA TRP A 148 -11.34 12.14 -5.24
C TRP A 148 -11.09 13.39 -4.39
N LEU A 149 -10.69 13.22 -3.14
CA LEU A 149 -10.33 14.33 -2.26
C LEU A 149 -9.16 15.13 -2.82
N PHE A 150 -8.07 14.49 -3.26
CA PHE A 150 -6.95 15.20 -3.88
C PHE A 150 -7.35 15.85 -5.21
N SER A 151 -8.08 15.13 -6.07
CA SER A 151 -8.53 15.63 -7.36
C SER A 151 -9.32 16.95 -7.23
N PHE A 152 -10.14 17.08 -6.18
CA PHE A 152 -10.89 18.32 -5.91
C PHE A 152 -10.00 19.56 -5.70
N TYR A 153 -8.78 19.41 -5.18
CA TYR A 153 -7.86 20.52 -4.93
C TYR A 153 -6.89 20.81 -6.09
N ILE A 154 -6.83 19.91 -7.09
CA ILE A 154 -6.01 20.07 -8.30
C ILE A 154 -6.74 20.97 -9.29
N HIS A 155 -6.07 22.04 -9.73
CA HIS A 155 -6.64 22.98 -10.70
C HIS A 155 -6.64 22.37 -12.11
N PRO A 156 -7.78 22.35 -12.82
CA PRO A 156 -7.86 21.83 -14.19
C PRO A 156 -6.97 22.59 -15.19
N ASP A 157 -6.84 23.90 -15.01
CA ASP A 157 -6.26 24.81 -16.02
C ASP A 157 -4.83 25.28 -15.66
N ASN A 158 -4.27 24.84 -14.53
CA ASN A 158 -2.94 25.24 -14.09
C ASN A 158 -2.22 24.10 -13.33
N ASP A 159 -1.57 23.23 -14.09
CA ASP A 159 -0.80 22.09 -13.57
C ASP A 159 0.41 22.50 -12.71
N SER A 160 0.94 23.72 -12.89
CA SER A 160 2.07 24.23 -12.10
C SER A 160 1.68 24.77 -10.72
N SER A 161 0.37 24.88 -10.45
CA SER A 161 -0.15 25.43 -9.20
C SER A 161 0.17 24.51 -8.01
N THR A 162 0.67 25.08 -6.92
CA THR A 162 0.85 24.37 -5.64
C THR A 162 -0.43 24.31 -4.81
N HIS A 163 -1.57 24.78 -5.34
CA HIS A 163 -2.86 24.79 -4.63
C HIS A 163 -3.32 23.40 -4.18
N TRP A 164 -2.93 22.33 -4.88
CA TRP A 164 -3.26 20.97 -4.48
C TRP A 164 -2.79 20.64 -3.05
N LEU A 165 -1.76 21.31 -2.52
CA LEU A 165 -1.29 21.17 -1.14
C LEU A 165 -2.36 21.55 -0.10
N GLN A 166 -3.34 22.38 -0.47
CA GLN A 166 -4.42 22.79 0.43
C GLN A 166 -5.26 21.59 0.94
N VAL A 167 -5.22 20.46 0.23
CA VAL A 167 -5.81 19.18 0.68
C VAL A 167 -5.28 18.72 2.05
N TYR A 168 -4.09 19.15 2.44
CA TYR A 168 -3.51 18.76 3.73
C TYR A 168 -4.18 19.46 4.93
N TYR A 169 -4.89 20.58 4.74
CA TYR A 169 -5.68 21.19 5.82
C TYR A 169 -6.88 20.34 6.25
N PRO A 170 -7.81 19.91 5.36
CA PRO A 170 -8.87 19.00 5.76
C PRO A 170 -8.33 17.65 6.23
N LEU A 171 -7.21 17.15 5.67
CA LEU A 171 -6.56 15.95 6.19
C LEU A 171 -6.07 16.14 7.63
N THR A 172 -5.47 17.28 7.95
CA THR A 172 -5.09 17.64 9.32
C THR A 172 -6.30 17.62 10.25
N ALA A 173 -7.42 18.21 9.83
CA ALA A 173 -8.66 18.17 10.61
C ALA A 173 -9.17 16.73 10.81
N MET A 174 -9.12 15.86 9.80
CA MET A 174 -9.50 14.45 9.92
C MET A 174 -8.60 13.68 10.88
N VAL A 175 -7.28 13.91 10.84
CA VAL A 175 -6.33 13.32 11.82
C VAL A 175 -6.64 13.81 13.23
N LEU A 176 -6.93 15.10 13.42
CA LEU A 176 -7.31 15.66 14.72
C LEU A 176 -8.59 15.03 15.27
N VAL A 177 -9.61 14.83 14.41
CA VAL A 177 -10.84 14.11 14.79
C VAL A 177 -10.51 12.67 15.22
N ALA A 178 -9.68 11.95 14.47
CA ALA A 178 -9.23 10.61 14.85
C ALA A 178 -8.45 10.63 16.18
N MET A 179 -7.62 11.64 16.41
CA MET A 179 -6.88 11.84 17.66
C MET A 179 -7.80 12.07 18.85
N VAL A 180 -8.83 12.91 18.70
CA VAL A 180 -9.85 13.12 19.75
C VAL A 180 -10.62 11.83 20.02
N LEU A 181 -11.01 11.08 18.99
CA LEU A 181 -11.67 9.78 19.16
C LEU A 181 -10.79 8.78 19.92
N VAL A 182 -9.49 8.70 19.58
CA VAL A 182 -8.52 7.86 20.32
C VAL A 182 -8.37 8.36 21.76
N PHE A 183 -8.30 9.67 21.98
CA PHE A 183 -8.22 10.26 23.32
C PHE A 183 -9.44 9.92 24.18
N CYS A 184 -10.64 9.93 23.59
CA CYS A 184 -11.89 9.56 24.27
C CYS A 184 -12.09 8.04 24.40
N SER A 185 -11.33 7.23 23.66
CA SER A 185 -11.46 5.78 23.68
C SER A 185 -10.89 5.15 24.97
N SER A 186 -11.51 4.04 25.38
CA SER A 186 -11.00 3.17 26.45
C SER A 186 -10.22 2.03 25.80
N MET A 187 -8.89 2.06 25.93
CA MET A 187 -7.98 1.01 25.47
C MET A 187 -7.17 0.50 26.65
N THR A 188 -7.17 -0.81 26.85
CA THR A 188 -6.49 -1.43 27.99
C THR A 188 -5.00 -1.50 27.71
N LYS A 189 -4.18 -1.04 28.67
CA LYS A 189 -2.74 -1.26 28.58
C LYS A 189 -2.47 -2.77 28.71
N PRO A 190 -1.63 -3.38 27.86
CA PRO A 190 -1.30 -4.80 28.01
C PRO A 190 -0.72 -5.07 29.40
N SER A 191 -1.06 -6.23 29.98
CA SER A 191 -0.60 -6.63 31.31
C SER A 191 0.92 -6.81 31.31
N GLN A 192 1.59 -6.41 32.40
CA GLN A 192 3.05 -6.49 32.55
C GLN A 192 3.62 -7.93 32.58
N GLN A 193 2.77 -8.96 32.51
CA GLN A 193 3.17 -10.37 32.62
C GLN A 193 3.74 -10.95 31.33
N ASP A 194 3.52 -10.32 30.18
CA ASP A 194 4.15 -10.72 28.92
C ASP A 194 5.47 -9.99 28.76
N THR A 195 6.58 -10.63 29.13
CA THR A 195 7.92 -10.15 28.78
C THR A 195 8.01 -10.12 27.25
N PRO A 196 8.05 -8.94 26.59
CA PRO A 196 8.16 -8.92 25.14
C PRO A 196 9.52 -9.54 24.77
N PRO A 197 9.59 -10.38 23.73
CA PRO A 197 10.86 -10.94 23.28
C PRO A 197 11.86 -9.80 23.00
N SER A 198 13.13 -10.07 23.29
CA SER A 198 14.22 -9.14 22.98
C SER A 198 14.17 -8.78 21.51
N ILE A 199 14.30 -7.49 21.20
CA ILE A 199 14.40 -6.99 19.82
C ILE A 199 15.55 -7.70 19.08
N VAL A 200 16.66 -7.93 19.79
CA VAL A 200 17.86 -8.58 19.24
C VAL A 200 17.56 -10.04 18.90
N ASP A 201 16.87 -10.77 19.78
CA ASP A 201 16.55 -12.17 19.55
C ASP A 201 15.59 -12.31 18.35
N GLY A 202 14.58 -11.43 18.27
CA GLY A 202 13.69 -11.36 17.12
C GLY A 202 14.42 -11.05 15.81
N PHE A 203 15.41 -10.16 15.83
CA PHE A 203 16.25 -9.86 14.67
C PHE A 203 17.05 -11.09 14.21
N VAL A 204 17.69 -11.76 15.16
CA VAL A 204 18.54 -12.93 14.89
C VAL A 204 17.71 -14.07 14.32
N ASP A 205 16.51 -14.30 14.86
CA ASP A 205 15.58 -15.29 14.35
C ASP A 205 15.11 -14.97 12.93
N MET A 206 14.90 -13.68 12.63
CA MET A 206 14.58 -13.21 11.27
C MET A 206 15.68 -13.55 10.27
N ILE A 207 16.95 -13.28 10.62
CA ILE A 207 18.13 -13.61 9.78
C ILE A 207 18.30 -15.11 9.63
N LYS A 208 18.22 -15.89 10.71
CA LYS A 208 18.33 -17.35 10.64
C LYS A 208 17.25 -17.94 9.74
N MET A 209 16.06 -17.36 9.76
CA MET A 209 14.95 -17.82 8.95
C MET A 209 15.09 -17.42 7.48
N SER A 210 15.65 -16.24 7.17
CA SER A 210 15.82 -15.77 5.79
C SER A 210 16.75 -16.65 4.95
N ILE A 211 17.55 -17.53 5.56
CA ILE A 211 18.45 -18.45 4.84
C ILE A 211 17.72 -19.71 4.32
N LYS A 212 16.49 -19.98 4.80
CA LYS A 212 15.75 -21.17 4.37
C LYS A 212 15.27 -21.04 2.93
N PRO A 213 15.44 -22.07 2.07
CA PRO A 213 15.06 -22.02 0.66
C PRO A 213 13.61 -21.55 0.43
N LEU A 214 12.65 -22.14 1.17
CA LEU A 214 11.24 -21.75 1.11
C LEU A 214 11.03 -20.26 1.41
N VAL A 215 11.74 -19.74 2.40
CA VAL A 215 11.61 -18.34 2.86
C VAL A 215 12.24 -17.40 1.83
N LEU A 216 13.40 -17.75 1.26
CA LEU A 216 14.04 -16.98 0.19
C LEU A 216 13.14 -16.86 -1.03
N ILE A 217 12.58 -17.99 -1.50
CA ILE A 217 11.69 -18.00 -2.67
C ILE A 217 10.46 -17.14 -2.39
N PHE A 218 9.85 -17.29 -1.21
CA PHE A 218 8.70 -16.49 -0.80
C PHE A 218 9.02 -14.99 -0.74
N VAL A 219 10.14 -14.63 -0.11
CA VAL A 219 10.57 -13.23 0.02
C VAL A 219 10.82 -12.63 -1.36
N MET A 220 11.43 -13.37 -2.28
CA MET A 220 11.58 -12.95 -3.67
C MET A 220 10.23 -12.80 -4.37
N SER A 221 9.28 -13.71 -4.15
CA SER A 221 7.93 -13.60 -4.72
C SER A 221 7.21 -12.32 -4.24
N VAL A 222 7.27 -12.04 -2.93
CA VAL A 222 6.66 -10.83 -2.35
C VAL A 222 7.35 -9.57 -2.84
N PHE A 223 8.69 -9.56 -2.88
CA PHE A 223 9.46 -8.44 -3.41
C PHE A 223 9.06 -8.13 -4.86
N LEU A 224 9.03 -9.14 -5.74
CA LEU A 224 8.64 -9.00 -7.15
C LEU A 224 7.20 -8.52 -7.30
N TYR A 225 6.28 -9.04 -6.48
CA TYR A 225 4.90 -8.58 -6.48
C TYR A 225 4.81 -7.09 -6.12
N VAL A 226 5.40 -6.67 -5.00
CA VAL A 226 5.26 -5.28 -4.54
C VAL A 226 6.00 -4.32 -5.49
N LEU A 227 7.09 -4.78 -6.12
CA LEU A 227 7.75 -4.07 -7.21
C LEU A 227 6.78 -3.79 -8.37
N ILE A 228 6.00 -4.79 -8.80
CA ILE A 228 4.96 -4.60 -9.83
C ILE A 228 3.86 -3.66 -9.34
N GLU A 229 3.35 -3.90 -8.13
CA GLU A 229 2.23 -3.14 -7.55
C GLU A 229 2.56 -1.66 -7.44
N GLN A 230 3.69 -1.31 -6.83
CA GLN A 230 4.06 0.10 -6.64
C GLN A 230 4.63 0.72 -7.91
N GLY A 231 5.31 -0.06 -8.76
CA GLY A 231 5.79 0.41 -10.06
C GLY A 231 4.64 0.87 -10.96
N ILE A 232 3.55 0.09 -11.03
CA ILE A 232 2.36 0.47 -11.80
C ILE A 232 1.51 1.49 -11.03
N GLY A 233 1.16 1.19 -9.78
CA GLY A 233 0.21 1.97 -9.00
C GLY A 233 0.66 3.41 -8.73
N SER A 234 1.93 3.61 -8.40
CA SER A 234 2.48 4.95 -8.12
C SER A 234 2.59 5.81 -9.38
N TRP A 235 2.80 5.18 -10.54
CA TRP A 235 3.03 5.89 -11.80
C TRP A 235 1.80 5.97 -12.68
N LEU A 236 0.68 5.36 -12.28
CA LEU A 236 -0.55 5.34 -13.06
C LEU A 236 -1.15 6.73 -13.30
N PRO A 237 -1.22 7.66 -12.32
CA PRO A 237 -1.66 9.03 -12.59
C PRO A 237 -0.77 9.75 -13.60
N THR A 238 0.56 9.60 -13.49
CA THR A 238 1.51 10.20 -14.44
C THR A 238 1.40 9.59 -15.82
N PHE A 239 1.14 8.28 -15.91
CA PHE A 239 0.86 7.60 -17.17
C PHE A 239 -0.37 8.20 -17.86
N TYR A 240 -1.44 8.45 -17.11
CA TYR A 240 -2.62 9.11 -17.67
C TYR A 240 -2.35 10.52 -18.15
N ASN A 241 -1.60 11.29 -17.38
CA ASN A 241 -1.31 12.68 -17.72
C ASN A 241 -0.39 12.80 -18.94
N GLU A 242 0.69 12.03 -19.01
CA GLU A 242 1.70 12.19 -20.05
C GLU A 242 1.54 11.26 -21.27
N VAL A 243 0.94 10.09 -21.09
CA VAL A 243 0.81 9.10 -22.19
C VAL A 243 -0.59 9.15 -22.81
N ILE A 244 -1.63 9.31 -21.99
CA ILE A 244 -3.01 9.43 -22.48
C ILE A 244 -3.41 10.90 -22.68
N ASN A 245 -2.62 11.86 -22.19
CA ASN A 245 -2.87 13.30 -22.25
C ASN A 245 -4.15 13.72 -21.52
N LEU A 246 -4.44 13.07 -20.39
CA LEU A 246 -5.57 13.47 -19.53
C LEU A 246 -5.16 14.65 -18.62
N PRO A 247 -6.06 15.61 -18.32
CA PRO A 247 -5.83 16.60 -17.28
C PRO A 247 -5.43 15.96 -15.94
N SER A 248 -4.59 16.64 -15.15
CA SER A 248 -4.07 16.09 -13.88
C SER A 248 -5.15 15.60 -12.93
N HIS A 249 -6.22 16.40 -12.74
CA HIS A 249 -7.31 16.05 -11.84
C HIS A 249 -8.10 14.80 -12.30
N ILE A 250 -8.29 14.62 -13.61
CA ILE A 250 -8.94 13.44 -14.21
C ILE A 250 -8.02 12.23 -14.13
N SER A 251 -6.72 12.41 -14.38
CA SER A 251 -5.70 11.35 -14.24
C SER A 251 -5.72 10.71 -12.86
N VAL A 252 -5.86 11.54 -11.82
CA VAL A 252 -5.99 11.10 -10.43
C VAL A 252 -7.32 10.36 -10.19
N GLN A 253 -8.43 10.85 -10.76
CA GLN A 253 -9.72 10.16 -10.66
C GLN A 253 -9.70 8.80 -11.37
N MET A 254 -9.08 8.70 -12.55
CA MET A 254 -8.93 7.44 -13.29
C MET A 254 -8.10 6.43 -12.50
N ALA A 255 -7.05 6.87 -11.81
CA ALA A 255 -6.29 6.01 -10.91
C ALA A 255 -7.13 5.46 -9.74
N SER A 256 -8.23 6.12 -9.34
CA SER A 256 -9.14 5.58 -8.33
C SER A 256 -9.81 4.26 -8.76
N ILE A 257 -9.99 4.05 -10.07
CA ILE A 257 -10.53 2.79 -10.64
C ILE A 257 -9.57 1.64 -10.34
N PHE A 258 -8.26 1.89 -10.26
CA PHE A 258 -7.27 0.87 -9.94
C PHE A 258 -7.38 0.45 -8.48
N ALA A 259 -7.54 1.40 -7.57
CA ALA A 259 -7.80 1.13 -6.15
C ALA A 259 -9.14 0.39 -5.95
N ALA A 260 -10.20 0.78 -6.66
CA ALA A 260 -11.48 0.07 -6.66
C ALA A 260 -11.35 -1.37 -7.20
N SER A 261 -10.61 -1.55 -8.29
CA SER A 261 -10.36 -2.85 -8.91
C SER A 261 -9.57 -3.76 -7.96
N LEU A 262 -8.57 -3.23 -7.25
CA LEU A 262 -7.88 -3.96 -6.20
C LEU A 262 -8.85 -4.40 -5.09
N ALA A 263 -9.74 -3.51 -4.64
CA ALA A 263 -10.72 -3.83 -3.62
C ALA A 263 -11.69 -4.94 -4.03
N ILE A 264 -12.31 -4.80 -5.20
CA ILE A 264 -13.22 -5.79 -5.76
C ILE A 264 -12.48 -7.12 -5.98
N GLY A 265 -11.26 -7.07 -6.53
CA GLY A 265 -10.45 -8.25 -6.80
C GLY A 265 -10.11 -9.05 -5.54
N ARG A 266 -9.82 -8.37 -4.42
CA ARG A 266 -9.56 -9.05 -3.13
C ARG A 266 -10.81 -9.79 -2.63
N LEU A 267 -11.99 -9.19 -2.75
CA LEU A 267 -13.25 -9.82 -2.33
C LEU A 267 -13.61 -11.03 -3.22
N LEU A 268 -13.47 -10.88 -4.55
CA LEU A 268 -13.75 -11.94 -5.51
C LEU A 268 -12.77 -13.12 -5.35
N ALA A 269 -11.49 -12.85 -5.14
CA ALA A 269 -10.47 -13.86 -4.90
C ALA A 269 -10.84 -14.80 -3.75
N GLY A 270 -11.31 -14.25 -2.63
CA GLY A 270 -11.73 -15.03 -1.47
C GLY A 270 -12.87 -16.00 -1.77
N GLN A 271 -13.74 -15.69 -2.74
CA GLN A 271 -14.79 -16.60 -3.19
C GLN A 271 -14.27 -17.63 -4.20
N ILE A 272 -13.47 -17.19 -5.17
CA ILE A 272 -12.93 -18.06 -6.23
C ILE A 272 -11.99 -19.14 -5.66
N LEU A 273 -11.17 -18.80 -4.67
CA LEU A 273 -10.24 -19.73 -4.02
C LEU A 273 -10.91 -20.87 -3.25
N LYS A 274 -12.24 -20.82 -3.05
CA LYS A 274 -13.00 -21.96 -2.53
C LYS A 274 -13.12 -23.11 -3.54
N PHE A 275 -12.97 -22.80 -4.82
CA PHE A 275 -13.22 -23.74 -5.92
C PHE A 275 -11.98 -24.03 -6.77
N ILE A 276 -10.97 -23.14 -6.76
CA ILE A 276 -9.78 -23.25 -7.63
C ILE A 276 -8.50 -23.33 -6.80
N ASN A 277 -7.53 -24.12 -7.25
CA ASN A 277 -6.21 -24.19 -6.65
C ASN A 277 -5.49 -22.83 -6.71
N TRP A 278 -4.91 -22.40 -5.59
CA TRP A 278 -4.23 -21.11 -5.47
C TRP A 278 -3.16 -20.88 -6.53
N HIS A 279 -2.34 -21.89 -6.85
CA HIS A 279 -1.23 -21.73 -7.79
C HIS A 279 -1.71 -21.53 -9.22
N LEU A 280 -2.73 -22.29 -9.65
CA LEU A 280 -3.34 -22.10 -10.97
C LEU A 280 -3.99 -20.71 -11.06
N PHE A 281 -4.73 -20.31 -10.03
CA PHE A 281 -5.39 -19.02 -9.99
C PHE A 281 -4.40 -17.86 -10.10
N LEU A 282 -3.30 -17.88 -9.34
CA LEU A 282 -2.29 -16.82 -9.39
C LEU A 282 -1.59 -16.73 -10.76
N ASN A 283 -1.32 -17.85 -11.43
CA ASN A 283 -0.76 -17.84 -12.78
C ASN A 283 -1.74 -17.25 -13.80
N ILE A 284 -3.04 -17.57 -13.71
CA ILE A 284 -4.07 -16.96 -14.56
C ILE A 284 -4.10 -15.45 -14.36
N CYS A 285 -4.05 -14.99 -13.11
CA CYS A 285 -3.99 -13.57 -12.79
C CYS A 285 -2.76 -12.88 -13.41
N LEU A 286 -1.56 -13.45 -13.25
CA LEU A 286 -0.32 -12.89 -13.80
C LEU A 286 -0.32 -12.85 -15.34
N ILE A 287 -0.80 -13.91 -15.98
CA ILE A 287 -0.97 -13.95 -17.44
C ILE A 287 -1.99 -12.89 -17.86
N GLY A 288 -3.12 -12.76 -17.15
CA GLY A 288 -4.12 -11.73 -17.40
C GLY A 288 -3.54 -10.32 -17.31
N MET A 289 -2.73 -10.03 -16.29
CA MET A 289 -2.02 -8.76 -16.17
C MET A 289 -1.09 -8.49 -17.38
N ALA A 290 -0.30 -9.49 -17.77
CA ALA A 290 0.60 -9.38 -18.91
C ALA A 290 -0.15 -9.13 -20.22
N LEU A 291 -1.28 -9.83 -20.45
CA LEU A 291 -2.12 -9.63 -21.63
C LEU A 291 -2.73 -8.22 -21.65
N ILE A 292 -3.20 -7.71 -20.51
CA ILE A 292 -3.70 -6.32 -20.40
C ILE A 292 -2.61 -5.34 -20.83
N ILE A 293 -1.37 -5.47 -20.33
CA ILE A 293 -0.25 -4.60 -20.70
C ILE A 293 0.06 -4.71 -22.20
N VAL A 294 0.21 -5.94 -22.71
CA VAL A 294 0.62 -6.17 -24.11
C VAL A 294 -0.42 -5.67 -25.10
N PHE A 295 -1.72 -5.83 -24.82
CA PHE A 295 -2.79 -5.43 -25.73
C PHE A 295 -3.21 -3.98 -25.59
N LEU A 296 -3.21 -3.41 -24.37
CA LEU A 296 -3.67 -2.04 -24.18
C LEU A 296 -2.58 -1.03 -24.49
N LEU A 297 -1.34 -1.20 -24.03
CA LEU A 297 -0.28 -0.19 -24.24
C LEU A 297 -0.05 0.22 -25.71
N PRO A 298 -0.18 -0.66 -26.74
CA PRO A 298 -0.12 -0.24 -28.13
C PRO A 298 -1.16 0.82 -28.51
N LEU A 299 -2.36 0.71 -27.93
CA LEU A 299 -3.55 1.50 -28.28
C LEU A 299 -3.58 2.89 -27.62
N THR A 300 -2.69 3.18 -26.66
CA THR A 300 -2.68 4.47 -25.93
C THR A 300 -2.27 5.66 -26.79
N GLY A 301 -1.65 5.45 -27.96
CA GLY A 301 -1.25 6.52 -28.88
C GLY A 301 -2.36 7.01 -29.81
N ALA A 302 -3.55 6.42 -29.76
CA ALA A 302 -4.70 6.80 -30.59
C ALA A 302 -5.64 7.74 -29.79
N SER A 303 -5.21 8.96 -29.51
CA SER A 303 -6.08 9.99 -28.92
C SER A 303 -6.92 10.66 -30.00
N SER A 304 -8.24 10.59 -29.88
CA SER A 304 -9.16 11.51 -30.55
C SER A 304 -8.90 12.91 -30.01
N GLY A 305 -8.65 13.89 -30.87
CA GLY A 305 -8.30 15.28 -30.50
C GLY A 305 -9.44 16.07 -29.84
N GLU A 306 -10.31 15.42 -29.08
CA GLU A 306 -11.41 16.02 -28.35
C GLU A 306 -10.95 16.49 -26.97
N GLU A 307 -11.48 17.63 -26.53
CA GLU A 307 -11.17 18.22 -25.24
C GLU A 307 -11.85 17.43 -24.11
N ILE A 308 -11.07 16.81 -23.22
CA ILE A 308 -11.56 15.98 -22.12
C ILE A 308 -11.84 16.86 -20.90
N LYS A 309 -13.12 17.10 -20.58
CA LYS A 309 -13.54 17.96 -19.47
C LYS A 309 -13.98 17.18 -18.23
N SER A 310 -14.37 15.93 -18.43
CA SER A 310 -14.86 15.06 -17.37
C SER A 310 -14.28 13.66 -17.50
N ILE A 311 -14.30 12.91 -16.40
CA ILE A 311 -13.94 11.49 -16.40
C ILE A 311 -14.69 10.71 -17.49
N VAL A 312 -15.97 11.04 -17.71
CA VAL A 312 -16.85 10.37 -18.70
C VAL A 312 -16.32 10.51 -20.13
N ASP A 313 -15.61 11.59 -20.43
CA ASP A 313 -15.07 11.87 -21.76
C ASP A 313 -13.73 11.14 -21.99
N ALA A 314 -13.18 10.47 -20.96
CA ALA A 314 -11.93 9.76 -21.08
C ALA A 314 -12.03 8.59 -22.09
N PRO A 315 -10.96 8.30 -22.85
CA PRO A 315 -10.99 7.23 -23.83
C PRO A 315 -11.15 5.87 -23.13
N LEU A 316 -11.78 4.91 -23.81
CA LEU A 316 -12.06 3.57 -23.26
C LEU A 316 -10.81 2.91 -22.64
N ILE A 317 -9.64 3.09 -23.27
CA ILE A 317 -8.39 2.53 -22.76
C ILE A 317 -8.05 3.01 -21.34
N ALA A 318 -8.42 4.24 -21.00
CA ALA A 318 -8.17 4.78 -19.68
C ALA A 318 -8.96 4.02 -18.60
N TYR A 319 -10.12 3.47 -18.93
CA TYR A 319 -10.93 2.63 -18.05
C TYR A 319 -10.44 1.18 -17.94
N LEU A 320 -9.78 0.67 -18.98
CA LEU A 320 -9.35 -0.73 -19.06
C LEU A 320 -8.02 -0.98 -18.35
N LEU A 321 -7.05 -0.06 -18.45
CA LEU A 321 -5.74 -0.22 -17.83
C LEU A 321 -5.79 -0.45 -16.29
N PRO A 322 -6.63 0.25 -15.50
CA PRO A 322 -6.77 0.04 -14.06
C PRO A 322 -7.27 -1.34 -13.67
N LEU A 323 -7.93 -2.07 -14.58
CA LEU A 323 -8.42 -3.42 -14.33
C LEU A 323 -7.28 -4.42 -14.12
N ILE A 324 -6.04 -4.05 -14.45
CA ILE A 324 -4.86 -4.80 -14.00
C ILE A 324 -4.84 -4.97 -12.48
N GLY A 325 -5.36 -4.00 -11.73
CA GLY A 325 -5.53 -4.07 -10.28
C GLY A 325 -6.44 -5.22 -9.85
N LEU A 326 -7.48 -5.55 -10.62
CA LEU A 326 -8.38 -6.67 -10.35
C LEU A 326 -7.64 -8.01 -10.36
N MET A 327 -6.78 -8.21 -11.36
CA MET A 327 -5.95 -9.39 -11.50
C MET A 327 -4.81 -9.42 -10.49
N MET A 328 -4.28 -8.26 -10.12
CA MET A 328 -3.17 -8.14 -9.18
C MET A 328 -3.60 -8.35 -7.72
N ALA A 329 -4.83 -8.00 -7.38
CA ALA A 329 -5.40 -8.06 -6.04
C ALA A 329 -5.16 -9.36 -5.24
N PRO A 330 -5.28 -10.57 -5.84
CA PRO A 330 -5.22 -11.82 -5.08
C PRO A 330 -3.80 -12.23 -4.70
N ILE A 331 -2.79 -11.79 -5.44
CA ILE A 331 -1.45 -12.39 -5.44
C ILE A 331 -0.80 -12.28 -4.06
N TYR A 332 -0.71 -11.07 -3.51
CA TYR A 332 -0.07 -10.84 -2.21
C TYR A 332 -0.78 -11.49 -1.03
N PRO A 333 -2.11 -11.34 -0.85
CA PRO A 333 -2.83 -12.02 0.23
C PRO A 333 -2.66 -13.55 0.19
N VAL A 334 -2.73 -14.14 -1.01
CA VAL A 334 -2.59 -15.59 -1.19
C VAL A 334 -1.18 -16.07 -0.88
N LEU A 335 -0.15 -15.38 -1.39
CA LEU A 335 1.25 -15.70 -1.09
C LEU A 335 1.50 -15.72 0.42
N ASN A 336 1.09 -14.64 1.12
CA ASN A 336 1.25 -14.54 2.57
C ASN A 336 0.50 -15.65 3.31
N SER A 337 -0.74 -15.94 2.91
CA SER A 337 -1.55 -17.00 3.53
C SER A 337 -0.91 -18.38 3.38
N VAL A 338 -0.42 -18.72 2.19
CA VAL A 338 0.26 -20.00 1.93
C VAL A 338 1.55 -20.10 2.74
N MET A 339 2.35 -19.04 2.78
CA MET A 339 3.59 -19.01 3.54
C MET A 339 3.36 -19.20 5.03
N LEU A 340 2.48 -18.42 5.64
CA LEU A 340 2.19 -18.52 7.08
C LEU A 340 1.61 -19.89 7.43
N SER A 341 0.75 -20.46 6.58
CA SER A 341 0.21 -21.81 6.79
C SER A 341 1.27 -22.91 6.68
N SER A 342 2.36 -22.67 5.93
CA SER A 342 3.47 -23.61 5.79
C SER A 342 4.44 -23.60 6.97
N LEU A 343 4.37 -22.60 7.87
CA LEU A 343 5.27 -22.45 9.02
C LEU A 343 4.66 -22.97 10.32
N ALA A 344 5.49 -23.09 11.36
CA ALA A 344 5.02 -23.29 12.73
C ALA A 344 4.65 -21.94 13.34
N ARG A 345 3.65 -21.90 14.23
CA ARG A 345 3.10 -20.65 14.81
C ARG A 345 4.17 -19.74 15.42
N HIS A 346 5.17 -20.30 16.11
CA HIS A 346 6.26 -19.53 16.72
C HIS A 346 7.14 -18.78 15.69
N LYS A 347 7.08 -19.16 14.40
CA LYS A 347 7.82 -18.49 13.31
C LYS A 347 7.00 -17.41 12.59
N HIS A 348 5.73 -17.20 12.94
CA HIS A 348 4.89 -16.21 12.26
C HIS A 348 5.37 -14.78 12.51
N ALA A 349 5.82 -14.48 13.72
CA ALA A 349 6.35 -13.15 14.07
C ALA A 349 7.59 -12.77 13.25
N PRO A 350 8.70 -13.56 13.24
CA PRO A 350 9.85 -13.23 12.39
C PRO A 350 9.51 -13.24 10.90
N MET A 351 8.53 -14.05 10.46
CA MET A 351 8.08 -14.06 9.06
C MET A 351 7.38 -12.79 8.66
N THR A 352 6.51 -12.28 9.54
CA THR A 352 5.82 -11.00 9.33
C THR A 352 6.83 -9.85 9.23
N GLY A 353 7.90 -9.88 10.03
CA GLY A 353 9.02 -8.94 9.91
C GLY A 353 9.67 -8.96 8.52
N LEU A 354 10.06 -10.15 8.03
CA LEU A 354 10.62 -10.29 6.67
C LEU A 354 9.65 -9.82 5.58
N ILE A 355 8.36 -10.15 5.71
CA ILE A 355 7.33 -9.72 4.77
C ILE A 355 7.33 -8.19 4.66
N VAL A 356 7.28 -7.49 5.79
CA VAL A 356 7.23 -6.01 5.82
C VAL A 356 8.49 -5.41 5.19
N VAL A 357 9.67 -5.88 5.60
CA VAL A 357 10.95 -5.35 5.12
C VAL A 357 11.09 -5.52 3.61
N PHE A 358 10.88 -6.73 3.10
CA PHE A 358 11.04 -6.98 1.66
C PHE A 358 9.88 -6.44 0.81
N SER A 359 8.69 -6.27 1.38
CA SER A 359 7.62 -5.51 0.72
C SER A 359 8.04 -4.05 0.54
N ALA A 360 8.57 -3.41 1.58
CA ALA A 360 9.04 -2.02 1.51
C ALA A 360 10.18 -1.84 0.50
N PHE A 361 11.16 -2.76 0.48
CA PHE A 361 12.21 -2.75 -0.53
C PHE A 361 11.65 -2.94 -1.94
N GLY A 362 10.70 -3.88 -2.12
CA GLY A 362 10.03 -4.11 -3.40
C GLY A 362 9.32 -2.86 -3.89
N GLY A 363 8.53 -2.22 -3.03
CA GLY A 363 7.76 -1.02 -3.38
C GLY A 363 8.64 0.17 -3.75
N THR A 364 9.62 0.46 -2.90
CA THR A 364 10.63 1.49 -3.16
C THR A 364 11.35 1.24 -4.49
N THR A 365 11.85 0.02 -4.70
CA THR A 365 12.58 -0.34 -5.92
C THR A 365 11.70 -0.26 -7.15
N GLY A 366 10.45 -0.73 -7.07
CA GLY A 366 9.49 -0.67 -8.17
C GLY A 366 9.20 0.75 -8.61
N SER A 367 8.88 1.64 -7.67
CA SER A 367 8.62 3.04 -8.00
C SER A 367 9.87 3.76 -8.53
N LEU A 368 11.06 3.50 -7.96
CA LEU A 368 12.33 4.08 -8.44
C LEU A 368 12.66 3.64 -9.87
N ILE A 369 12.60 2.33 -10.14
CA ILE A 369 12.88 1.76 -11.47
C ILE A 369 11.88 2.30 -12.50
N THR A 370 10.58 2.26 -12.19
CA THR A 370 9.57 2.78 -13.10
C THR A 370 9.79 4.28 -13.35
N GLY A 371 10.02 5.09 -12.33
CA GLY A 371 10.27 6.53 -12.49
C GLY A 371 11.50 6.85 -13.36
N TYR A 372 12.60 6.12 -13.15
CA TYR A 372 13.81 6.24 -13.98
C TYR A 372 13.53 5.91 -15.45
N PHE A 373 12.93 4.75 -15.74
CA PHE A 373 12.64 4.39 -17.12
C PHE A 373 11.53 5.25 -17.75
N PHE A 374 10.58 5.75 -16.96
CA PHE A 374 9.57 6.69 -17.43
C PHE A 374 10.25 7.98 -17.92
N GLN A 375 11.29 8.43 -17.23
CA GLN A 375 12.11 9.57 -17.64
C GLN A 375 12.92 9.30 -18.91
N GLU A 376 13.67 8.20 -18.94
CA GLU A 376 14.67 7.95 -19.99
C GLU A 376 14.09 7.39 -21.30
N VAL A 377 13.08 6.53 -21.21
CA VAL A 377 12.52 5.80 -22.36
C VAL A 377 11.02 6.03 -22.57
N GLY A 378 10.40 6.87 -21.75
CA GLY A 378 8.99 7.24 -21.80
C GLY A 378 8.05 6.26 -21.07
N GLY A 379 6.86 6.76 -20.70
CA GLY A 379 5.92 6.04 -19.83
C GLY A 379 5.40 4.71 -20.40
N LYS A 380 5.18 4.64 -21.72
CA LYS A 380 4.75 3.41 -22.39
C LYS A 380 5.79 2.29 -22.24
N ASN A 381 7.06 2.58 -22.49
CA ASN A 381 8.14 1.60 -22.37
C ASN A 381 8.39 1.23 -20.90
N ALA A 382 8.31 2.20 -19.99
CA ALA A 382 8.43 1.95 -18.56
C ALA A 382 7.37 0.94 -18.06
N PHE A 383 6.13 1.02 -18.55
CA PHE A 383 5.09 0.06 -18.19
C PHE A 383 5.28 -1.31 -18.85
N TYR A 384 5.84 -1.39 -20.06
CA TYR A 384 6.23 -2.68 -20.66
C TYR A 384 7.28 -3.42 -19.85
N LEU A 385 8.19 -2.70 -19.20
CA LEU A 385 9.21 -3.32 -18.35
C LEU A 385 8.63 -4.06 -17.14
N ALA A 386 7.39 -3.77 -16.74
CA ALA A 386 6.70 -4.53 -15.70
C ALA A 386 6.43 -6.01 -16.10
N LEU A 387 6.51 -6.36 -17.38
CA LEU A 387 6.42 -7.76 -17.83
C LEU A 387 7.58 -8.62 -17.32
N ILE A 388 8.77 -8.03 -17.14
CA ILE A 388 9.96 -8.74 -16.66
C ILE A 388 9.74 -9.29 -15.23
N PRO A 389 9.41 -8.47 -14.21
CA PRO A 389 9.14 -8.99 -12.88
C PRO A 389 7.90 -9.90 -12.83
N MET A 390 6.92 -9.76 -13.74
CA MET A 390 5.79 -10.71 -13.83
C MET A 390 6.26 -12.11 -14.26
N VAL A 391 7.12 -12.21 -15.28
CA VAL A 391 7.71 -13.49 -15.70
C VAL A 391 8.55 -14.10 -14.58
N LEU A 392 9.39 -13.29 -13.92
CA LEU A 392 10.18 -13.74 -12.77
C LEU A 392 9.29 -14.22 -11.62
N LEU A 393 8.14 -13.58 -11.40
CA LEU A 393 7.18 -13.98 -10.38
C LEU A 393 6.51 -15.31 -10.74
N ILE A 394 6.13 -15.54 -11.99
CA ILE A 394 5.62 -16.85 -12.46
C ILE A 394 6.64 -17.96 -12.17
N ILE A 395 7.91 -17.72 -12.50
CA ILE A 395 9.01 -18.67 -12.21
C ILE A 395 9.15 -18.88 -10.70
N SER A 396 9.13 -17.81 -9.91
CA SER A 396 9.22 -17.87 -8.46
C SER A 396 8.06 -18.68 -7.84
N LEU A 397 6.82 -18.48 -8.34
CA LEU A 397 5.63 -19.22 -7.89
C LEU A 397 5.74 -20.73 -8.15
N TYR A 398 6.38 -21.14 -9.25
CA TYR A 398 6.62 -22.54 -9.54
C TYR A 398 7.51 -23.19 -8.47
N PHE A 399 8.65 -22.57 -8.16
CA PHE A 399 9.54 -23.05 -7.10
C PHE A 399 8.87 -22.97 -5.72
N PHE A 400 8.08 -21.93 -5.47
CA PHE A 400 7.35 -21.77 -4.21
C PHE A 400 6.36 -22.92 -3.98
N LYS A 401 5.63 -23.33 -5.01
CA LYS A 401 4.74 -24.49 -4.94
C LYS A 401 5.50 -25.78 -4.65
N GLN A 402 6.66 -26.01 -5.27
CA GLN A 402 7.44 -27.22 -5.02
C GLN A 402 7.94 -27.30 -3.57
N GLU A 403 8.50 -26.21 -3.05
CA GLU A 403 9.06 -26.19 -1.69
C GLU A 403 7.99 -26.25 -0.60
N THR A 404 6.81 -25.65 -0.84
CA THR A 404 5.67 -25.78 0.08
C THR A 404 5.17 -27.21 0.16
N GLN A 405 5.10 -27.93 -0.98
CA GLN A 405 4.71 -29.34 -1.01
C GLN A 405 5.72 -30.24 -0.29
N LYS A 406 7.03 -30.07 -0.53
CA LYS A 406 8.09 -30.80 0.20
C LYS A 406 8.01 -30.57 1.72
N SER A 407 7.76 -29.32 2.12
CA SER A 407 7.64 -28.95 3.53
C SER A 407 6.40 -29.53 4.21
N SER A 408 5.30 -29.75 3.47
CA SER A 408 4.12 -30.45 4.01
C SER A 408 4.34 -31.94 4.21
N VAL A 409 5.11 -32.60 3.35
CA VAL A 409 5.44 -34.03 3.45
C VAL A 409 6.36 -34.31 4.65
N ASN A 410 7.29 -33.40 4.97
CA ASN A 410 8.16 -33.54 6.16
C ASN A 410 7.46 -33.25 7.50
N LYS A 411 6.18 -32.83 7.49
CA LYS A 411 5.36 -32.62 8.70
C LYS A 411 4.41 -33.79 9.00
N SER A 412 4.14 -34.67 8.04
CA SER A 412 3.42 -35.94 8.23
C SER A 412 4.40 -37.05 8.55
#